data_AF-A0A538LJ46-F1
#
_entry.id   AF-A0A538LJ46-F1
#
_cell.length_a   1.000
_cell.length_b   1.000
_cell.length_c   1.000
_cell.angle_alpha   90.00
_cell.angle_beta   90.00
_cell.angle_gamma   90.00
#
_symmetry.space_group_name_H-M   'P 1'
#
loop_
_entity.id
_entity.type
_entity.pdbx_description
1 polymer ?
#
loop_
_entity_poly.entity_id
_entity_poly.type
_entity_poly.pdbx_seq_one_letter_code
_entity_poly.pdbx_strand_id
1 'polypeptide(L)' 'MAKAKRASCDDCFFGKNMLCALNLGKPCPTYRPADRGLRPERQLAFVFRTERSRAVYAFPPPQ' A
#
# COMPACT_ATOMS: atom_id res chain seq x y z
N MET A 1 -12.51 -23.97 -13.53
CA MET A 1 -12.58 -22.80 -12.64
C MET A 1 -12.41 -23.29 -11.20
N ALA A 2 -11.21 -23.22 -10.63
CA ALA A 2 -11.02 -23.60 -9.22
C ALA A 2 -11.86 -22.67 -8.33
N LYS A 3 -12.73 -23.22 -7.47
CA LYS A 3 -13.46 -22.42 -6.48
C LYS A 3 -12.43 -21.62 -5.67
N ALA A 4 -12.58 -20.29 -5.63
CA ALA A 4 -11.77 -19.46 -4.75
C ALA A 4 -11.97 -19.98 -3.31
N LYS A 5 -10.92 -20.56 -2.73
CA LYS A 5 -10.91 -20.97 -1.32
C LYS A 5 -11.26 -19.73 -0.50
N ARG A 6 -12.20 -19.87 0.44
CA ARG A 6 -12.50 -18.80 1.39
C ARG A 6 -11.22 -18.55 2.19
N ALA A 7 -10.69 -17.34 2.12
CA ALA A 7 -9.48 -16.98 2.85
C ALA A 7 -9.68 -17.20 4.36
N SER A 8 -8.79 -17.94 5.00
CA SER A 8 -8.76 -18.08 6.47
C SER A 8 -7.60 -17.28 7.07
N CYS A 9 -7.58 -17.18 8.41
CA CYS A 9 -6.44 -16.59 9.12
C CYS A 9 -5.14 -17.39 8.89
N ASP A 10 -5.25 -18.70 8.68
CA ASP A 10 -4.11 -19.59 8.39
C ASP A 10 -3.42 -19.25 7.07
N ASP A 11 -4.18 -18.70 6.11
CA ASP A 11 -3.65 -18.24 4.82
C ASP A 11 -3.04 -16.83 4.89
N CYS A 12 -3.21 -16.11 5.99
CA CYS A 12 -2.68 -14.75 6.14
C CYS A 12 -1.19 -14.77 6.51
N PHE A 13 -0.46 -13.72 6.13
CA PHE A 13 0.96 -13.56 6.43
C PHE A 13 1.25 -13.76 7.93
N PHE A 14 0.46 -13.15 8.80
CA PHE A 14 0.68 -13.25 10.25
C PHE A 14 0.38 -14.66 10.79
N GLY A 15 -0.64 -15.33 10.27
CA GLY A 15 -1.01 -16.70 10.68
C GLY A 15 0.07 -17.71 10.32
N LYS A 16 0.57 -17.67 9.07
CA LYS A 16 1.68 -18.54 8.63
C LYS A 16 2.97 -18.34 9.42
N ASN A 17 3.19 -17.15 9.97
CA ASN A 17 4.35 -16.83 10.78
C ASN A 17 4.10 -16.97 12.30
N MET A 18 2.92 -17.44 12.73
CA MET A 18 2.54 -17.51 14.14
C MET A 18 2.60 -16.14 14.87
N LEU A 19 2.43 -15.05 14.12
CA LEU A 19 2.46 -13.66 14.59
C LEU A 19 1.05 -13.06 14.70
N CYS A 20 0.00 -13.82 14.41
CA CYS A 20 -1.35 -13.30 14.49
C CYS A 20 -1.81 -13.21 15.95
N ALA A 21 -2.18 -12.01 16.39
CA ALA A 21 -2.68 -11.79 17.75
C ALA A 21 -4.05 -12.41 18.03
N LEU A 22 -4.78 -12.83 16.99
CA LEU A 22 -6.17 -13.29 17.08
C LEU A 22 -6.28 -14.75 16.62
N ASN A 23 -6.82 -15.61 17.48
CA ASN A 23 -7.15 -16.99 17.13
C ASN A 23 -8.58 -17.07 16.60
N LEU A 24 -8.75 -16.70 15.32
CA LEU A 24 -10.04 -16.64 14.64
C LEU A 24 -10.08 -17.67 13.50
N GLY A 25 -11.16 -18.45 13.40
CA GLY A 25 -11.44 -19.31 12.23
C GLY A 25 -11.87 -18.55 10.96
N LYS A 26 -11.73 -17.22 10.97
CA LYS A 26 -12.12 -16.28 9.91
C LYS A 26 -10.92 -15.36 9.61
N PRO A 27 -10.84 -14.74 8.42
CA PRO A 27 -9.75 -13.80 8.13
C PRO A 27 -9.75 -12.68 9.17
N CYS A 28 -8.57 -12.41 9.74
CA CYS A 28 -8.39 -11.36 10.72
C CYS A 28 -8.61 -9.97 10.09
N PRO A 29 -8.94 -8.93 10.87
CA PRO A 29 -9.11 -7.56 10.35
C PRO A 29 -7.84 -7.00 9.69
N THR A 30 -6.67 -7.55 10.03
CA THR A 30 -5.37 -7.22 9.42
C THR A 30 -4.95 -8.20 8.32
N TYR A 31 -5.88 -8.96 7.75
CA TYR A 31 -5.60 -9.98 6.75
C TYR A 31 -4.76 -9.41 5.61
N ARG A 32 -3.56 -9.98 5.44
CA ARG A 32 -2.71 -9.76 4.27
C ARG A 32 -2.35 -11.11 3.66
N PRO A 33 -2.52 -11.30 2.35
CA PRO A 33 -2.17 -12.55 1.68
C PRO A 33 -0.67 -12.82 1.83
N ALA A 34 -0.31 -14.05 2.20
CA ALA A 34 1.08 -14.43 2.47
C ALA A 34 2.01 -14.26 1.24
N ASP A 35 1.48 -14.47 0.03
CA ASP A 35 2.26 -14.45 -1.22
C ASP A 35 2.87 -13.08 -1.53
N ARG A 36 2.25 -11.98 -1.06
CA ARG A 36 2.71 -10.61 -1.29
C ARG A 36 3.67 -10.11 -0.19
N GLY A 37 3.69 -10.78 0.96
CA GLY A 37 4.37 -10.32 2.17
C GLY A 37 3.83 -8.99 2.70
N LEU A 38 4.61 -8.32 3.57
CA LEU A 38 4.32 -7.00 4.13
C LEU A 38 4.81 -5.85 3.24
N ARG A 39 4.90 -6.06 1.93
CA ARG A 39 5.38 -5.02 1.02
C ARG A 39 4.31 -3.91 0.90
N PRO A 40 4.67 -2.64 1.17
CA PRO A 40 3.77 -1.54 0.92
C PRO A 40 3.46 -1.44 -0.59
N GLU A 41 2.32 -0.86 -0.92
CA GLU A 41 2.03 -0.51 -2.31
C GLU A 41 3.07 0.47 -2.82
N ARG A 42 3.40 0.42 -4.13
CA ARG A 42 4.31 1.43 -4.69
C ARG A 42 3.66 2.80 -4.56
N GLN A 43 4.28 3.68 -3.78
CA GLN A 43 3.90 5.08 -3.71
C GLN A 43 4.02 5.69 -5.11
N LEU A 44 3.00 6.44 -5.52
CA LEU A 44 3.02 7.17 -6.78
C LEU A 44 4.13 8.23 -6.73
N ALA A 45 4.83 8.40 -7.84
CA ALA A 45 5.82 9.47 -7.98
C ALA A 45 5.13 10.77 -8.42
N PHE A 46 5.57 11.89 -7.87
CA PHE A 46 5.16 13.20 -8.37
C PHE A 46 5.67 13.39 -9.81
N VAL A 47 4.79 13.84 -10.70
CA VAL A 47 5.15 14.23 -12.07
C VAL A 47 5.16 15.75 -12.12
N PHE A 48 6.35 16.33 -12.08
CA PHE A 48 6.52 17.77 -12.27
C PHE A 48 6.28 18.10 -13.75
N ARG A 49 5.25 18.90 -14.04
CA ARG A 49 5.06 19.46 -15.37
C ARG A 49 6.05 20.61 -15.58
N THR A 50 6.90 20.52 -16.60
CA THR A 50 7.60 21.70 -17.14
C THR A 50 6.56 22.52 -17.90
N GLU A 51 5.75 23.25 -17.16
CA GLU A 51 5.19 24.48 -17.67
C GLU A 51 5.99 25.57 -16.97
N ARG A 52 6.73 26.36 -17.74
CA ARG A 52 7.39 27.56 -17.23
C ARG A 52 6.26 28.42 -16.68
N SER A 53 6.05 28.40 -15.38
CA SER A 53 5.16 29.35 -14.73
C SER A 53 5.74 30.72 -15.07
N ARG A 54 5.09 31.42 -16.01
CA ARG A 54 5.19 32.87 -16.06
C ARG A 54 4.62 33.30 -14.72
N ALA A 55 5.50 33.52 -13.74
CA ALA A 55 5.09 34.00 -12.44
C ALA A 55 4.25 35.25 -12.69
N VAL A 56 2.96 35.20 -12.36
CA VAL A 56 2.07 36.37 -12.41
C VAL A 56 2.62 37.47 -11.50
N TYR A 57 3.41 37.08 -10.50
CA TYR A 57 4.12 37.94 -9.57
C TYR A 57 5.61 37.61 -9.59
N ALA A 58 6.35 38.17 -10.55
CA ALA A 58 7.81 38.18 -10.50
C ALA A 58 8.26 39.38 -9.65
N PHE A 59 9.11 39.14 -8.65
CA PHE A 59 9.75 40.22 -7.90
C PHE A 59 10.85 40.87 -8.78
N PRO A 60 11.01 42.20 -8.75
CA PRO A 60 12.07 42.86 -9.48
C PRO A 60 13.45 42.41 -8.96
N PRO A 61 14.45 42.27 -9.84
CA PRO A 61 15.81 41.96 -9.40
C PRO A 61 16.36 43.10 -8.54
N PRO A 62 17.21 42.79 -7.53
CA PRO A 62 17.90 43.82 -6.77
C PRO A 62 18.81 44.66 -7.70
N GLN A 63 18.88 45.96 -7.43
CA GLN A 63 19.76 46.91 -8.14
C GLN A 63 21.22 46.72 -7.75
#